data_AF-A0A367KIK1-F1
#
_entry.id   AF-A0A367KIK1-F1
#
_cell.length_a   1.000
_cell.length_b   1.000
_cell.length_c   1.000
_cell.angle_alpha   90.00
_cell.angle_beta   90.00
_cell.angle_gamma   90.00
#
_symmetry.space_group_name_H-M   'P 1'
#
loop_
_entity.id
_entity.type
_entity.pdbx_description
1 polymer ?
#
loop_
_entity_poly.entity_id
_entity_poly.type
_entity_poly.pdbx_seq_one_letter_code
_entity_poly.pdbx_strand_id
1 'polypeptide(L)'
;ELTKVLHFINKKQREIDSRIAYENRNRTRVELDEILLDLNELSRYTRLNCLALEPFGADIQQLDTQRFDPALVRIGRLLGSPKKIKSTFWVNPDQLTELRANLLFYLPPSDPESISCTYFDTSSLDHYKACLQQIDAKPVKEPQAGLEPILQVKHKRVIFGADVILDTQLEFTRLDTQEKMVFPYALLSIHDLPVWLMELVQQSKWICEVPRFSKYIQGASYFWKSPLTPWWLDYATLFERTKEVGYLNYQLLYRTDRHTQCHVPLPTYIPSSPMTSLISSTIVPDSASLETVVGVAGEEKPQPPKKKPGVIEPKVFLANERTFIHWLHFSSTLLNVAVTLLNFGDGVNRTVGIVFFAIAFIFATYSFGFFRWRVYRILNKPHLRFDDMFGPVFLCVLLTGSLVLNFVLRFNTPTQSNTYLGVNSTDNSL
;
A
#
# COMPACT_ATOMS: atom_id res chain seq x y z
N GLU A 1 -10.43 3.74 30.29
CA GLU A 1 -9.32 4.67 30.04
C GLU A 1 -8.34 4.19 28.96
N LEU A 2 -7.74 2.99 29.07
CA LEU A 2 -6.83 2.43 28.05
C LEU A 2 -7.35 2.56 26.60
N THR A 3 -8.60 2.16 26.35
CA THR A 3 -9.23 2.25 25.03
C THR A 3 -9.38 3.68 24.52
N LYS A 4 -9.60 4.66 25.41
CA LYS A 4 -9.70 6.08 25.04
C LYS A 4 -8.34 6.64 24.63
N VAL A 5 -7.30 6.32 25.42
CA VAL A 5 -5.91 6.67 25.13
C VAL A 5 -5.47 6.08 23.79
N LEU A 6 -5.71 4.78 23.58
CA LEU A 6 -5.43 4.11 22.31
C LEU A 6 -6.18 4.74 21.14
N HIS A 7 -7.46 5.06 21.31
CA HIS A 7 -8.25 5.71 20.27
C HIS A 7 -7.68 7.08 19.90
N PHE A 8 -7.30 7.88 20.89
CA PHE A 8 -6.68 9.19 20.69
C PHE A 8 -5.36 9.09 19.94
N ILE A 9 -4.43 8.24 20.41
CA ILE A 9 -3.10 8.12 19.77
C ILE A 9 -3.26 7.66 18.32
N ASN A 10 -4.13 6.67 18.08
CA ASN A 10 -4.41 6.20 16.73
C ASN A 10 -5.07 7.24 15.82
N LYS A 11 -5.88 8.14 16.36
CA LYS A 11 -6.46 9.25 15.59
C LYS A 11 -5.38 10.26 15.23
N LYS A 12 -4.53 10.64 16.20
CA LYS A 12 -3.45 11.60 15.99
C LYS A 12 -2.34 11.08 15.08
N GLN A 13 -1.99 9.81 15.18
CA GLN A 13 -1.03 9.19 14.26
C GLN A 13 -1.56 9.24 12.81
N ARG A 14 -2.85 8.95 12.58
CA ARG A 14 -3.48 9.04 11.24
C ARG A 14 -3.48 10.46 10.68
N GLU A 15 -3.72 11.45 11.55
CA GLU A 15 -3.65 12.87 11.19
C GLU A 15 -2.24 13.23 10.71
N ILE A 16 -1.21 12.88 11.48
CA ILE A 16 0.19 13.13 11.12
C ILE A 16 0.59 12.40 9.83
N ASP A 17 0.27 11.12 9.68
CA ASP A 17 0.57 10.35 8.47
C ASP A 17 -0.06 10.97 7.22
N SER A 18 -1.27 11.54 7.35
CA SER A 18 -1.94 12.22 6.23
C SER A 18 -1.24 13.53 5.83
N ARG A 19 -0.76 14.31 6.81
CA ARG A 19 0.02 15.54 6.58
C ARG A 19 1.35 15.22 5.87
N ILE A 20 2.04 14.17 6.32
CA ILE A 20 3.29 13.70 5.67
C ILE A 20 3.04 13.29 4.22
N ALA A 21 1.94 12.56 3.95
CA ALA A 21 1.61 12.12 2.59
C ALA A 21 1.27 13.31 1.67
N TYR A 22 0.59 14.33 2.19
CA TYR A 22 0.28 15.56 1.47
C TYR A 22 1.56 16.34 1.11
N GLU A 23 2.44 16.55 2.09
CA GLU A 23 3.73 17.22 1.87
C GLU A 23 4.62 16.47 0.88
N ASN A 24 4.67 15.13 0.97
CA ASN A 24 5.42 14.32 0.01
C ASN A 24 4.90 14.45 -1.43
N ARG A 25 3.59 14.63 -1.61
CA ARG A 25 2.97 14.80 -2.94
C ARG A 25 3.25 16.18 -3.53
N ASN A 26 3.22 17.22 -2.69
CA ASN A 26 3.35 18.61 -3.12
C ASN A 26 4.80 19.11 -3.11
N ARG A 27 5.74 18.35 -2.51
CA ARG A 27 7.15 18.72 -2.28
C ARG A 27 7.30 20.07 -1.58
N THR A 28 6.30 20.47 -0.82
CA THR A 28 6.36 21.64 0.05
C THR A 28 7.10 21.26 1.33
N ARG A 29 7.81 22.22 1.93
CA ARG A 29 8.57 22.03 3.18
C ARG A 29 8.02 22.89 4.32
N VAL A 30 6.82 23.44 4.13
CA VAL A 30 6.32 24.56 4.93
C VAL A 30 5.86 24.08 6.31
N GLU A 31 5.26 22.89 6.42
CA GLU A 31 4.72 22.39 7.69
C GLU A 31 5.57 21.28 8.35
N LEU A 32 6.75 20.95 7.82
CA LEU A 32 7.54 19.81 8.32
C LEU A 32 7.96 19.97 9.79
N ASP A 33 8.29 21.18 10.23
CA ASP A 33 8.67 21.47 11.61
C ASP A 33 7.48 21.36 12.57
N GLU A 34 6.28 21.77 12.14
CA GLU A 34 5.05 21.57 12.91
C GLU A 34 4.70 20.08 13.01
N ILE A 35 4.84 19.33 11.91
CA ILE A 35 4.61 17.89 11.90
C ILE A 35 5.59 17.18 12.84
N LEU A 36 6.86 17.60 12.89
CA LEU A 36 7.84 17.08 13.84
C LEU A 36 7.47 17.38 15.29
N LEU A 37 6.98 18.60 15.55
CA LEU A 37 6.52 19.00 16.88
C LEU A 37 5.34 18.14 17.32
N ASP A 38 4.32 17.98 16.48
CA ASP A 38 3.15 17.12 16.73
C ASP A 38 3.55 15.67 17.01
N LEU A 39 4.52 15.15 16.24
CA LEU A 39 5.04 13.79 16.42
C LEU A 39 5.76 13.64 17.77
N ASN A 40 6.55 14.65 18.17
CA ASN A 40 7.22 14.69 19.45
C ASN A 40 6.21 14.76 20.61
N GLU A 41 5.19 15.62 20.53
CA GLU A 41 4.12 15.71 21.52
C GLU A 41 3.34 14.40 21.65
N LEU A 42 3.02 13.75 20.53
CA LEU A 42 2.34 12.46 20.52
C LEU A 42 3.19 11.36 21.16
N SER A 43 4.50 11.38 20.91
CA SER A 43 5.44 10.45 21.56
C SER A 43 5.50 10.64 23.07
N ARG A 44 5.51 11.90 23.53
CA ARG A 44 5.51 12.26 24.95
C ARG A 44 4.20 11.85 25.63
N TYR A 45 3.07 12.12 24.97
CA TYR A 45 1.75 11.72 25.43
C TYR A 45 1.65 10.20 25.60
N THR A 46 2.11 9.44 24.59
CA THR A 46 2.11 7.97 24.62
C THR A 46 2.95 7.47 25.79
N ARG A 47 4.18 7.98 25.95
CA ARG A 47 5.09 7.60 27.04
C ARG A 47 4.51 7.88 28.43
N LEU A 48 3.93 9.05 28.65
CA LEU A 48 3.35 9.41 29.95
C LEU A 48 2.17 8.49 30.31
N ASN A 49 1.34 8.15 29.32
CA ASN A 49 0.23 7.22 29.54
C ASN A 49 0.72 5.78 29.76
N CYS A 50 1.77 5.31 29.07
CA CYS A 50 2.36 4.00 29.34
C CYS A 50 2.85 3.89 30.79
N LEU A 51 3.63 4.87 31.27
CA LEU A 51 4.15 4.88 32.63
C LEU A 51 3.03 5.00 33.68
N ALA A 52 2.00 5.79 33.40
CA ALA A 52 0.86 5.92 34.30
C ALA A 52 0.03 4.63 34.39
N LEU A 53 -0.02 3.83 33.32
CA LEU A 53 -0.82 2.60 33.24
C LEU A 53 -0.05 1.33 33.65
N GLU A 54 1.28 1.40 33.71
CA GLU A 54 2.18 0.35 34.19
C GLU A 54 1.78 -0.27 35.54
N PRO A 55 1.54 0.52 36.62
CA PRO A 55 1.19 -0.04 37.92
C PRO A 55 -0.20 -0.70 37.97
N PHE A 56 -1.03 -0.52 36.94
CA PHE A 56 -2.41 -1.04 36.89
C PHE A 56 -2.52 -2.38 36.15
N GLY A 57 -1.40 -2.98 35.70
CA GLY A 57 -1.40 -4.29 35.04
C GLY A 57 -2.18 -4.35 33.73
N ALA A 58 -2.41 -3.20 33.09
CA ALA A 58 -3.07 -3.12 31.79
C ALA A 58 -2.19 -3.76 30.70
N ASP A 59 -2.81 -4.26 29.64
CA ASP A 59 -2.10 -4.82 28.48
C ASP A 59 -1.39 -3.72 27.67
N ILE A 60 -0.22 -3.30 28.17
CA ILE A 60 0.60 -2.17 27.67
C ILE A 60 1.24 -2.51 26.33
N GLN A 61 1.25 -3.79 25.91
CA GLN A 61 1.78 -4.20 24.61
C GLN A 61 1.11 -3.44 23.45
N GLN A 62 -0.16 -3.07 23.59
CA GLN A 62 -0.88 -2.29 22.57
C GLN A 62 -0.47 -0.81 22.48
N LEU A 63 0.09 -0.21 23.53
CA LEU A 63 0.61 1.17 23.47
C LEU A 63 2.07 1.20 23.02
N ASP A 64 2.85 0.17 23.37
CA ASP A 64 4.28 0.11 23.05
C ASP A 64 4.58 -0.23 21.56
N THR A 65 3.59 -0.80 20.87
CA THR A 65 3.65 -1.06 19.41
C THR A 65 3.59 0.21 18.56
N GLN A 66 3.22 1.36 19.14
CA GLN A 66 3.10 2.63 18.43
C GLN A 66 4.44 3.37 18.37
N ARG A 67 5.32 2.91 17.48
CA ARG A 67 6.57 3.60 17.16
C ARG A 67 6.40 4.53 15.98
N PHE A 68 6.66 5.81 16.22
CA PHE A 68 6.64 6.89 15.23
C PHE A 68 7.84 6.88 14.27
N ASP A 69 8.72 5.88 14.38
CA ASP A 69 9.93 5.72 13.56
C ASP A 69 9.67 5.78 12.05
N PRO A 70 8.62 5.13 11.48
CA PRO A 70 8.35 5.23 10.04
C PRO A 70 7.99 6.65 9.60
N ALA A 71 7.22 7.38 10.42
CA ALA A 71 6.85 8.76 10.15
C ALA A 71 8.10 9.66 10.22
N LEU A 72 8.95 9.48 11.23
CA LEU A 72 10.21 10.19 11.41
C LEU A 72 11.17 10.00 10.23
N VAL A 73 11.32 8.77 9.73
CA VAL A 73 12.16 8.47 8.56
C VAL A 73 11.62 9.16 7.31
N ARG A 74 10.29 9.14 7.10
CA ARG A 74 9.66 9.85 5.96
C ARG A 74 9.87 11.36 6.03
N ILE A 75 9.66 11.94 7.21
CA ILE A 75 9.91 13.37 7.45
C ILE A 75 11.40 13.71 7.23
N GLY A 76 12.31 12.88 7.74
CA GLY A 76 13.75 13.05 7.55
C GLY A 76 14.20 13.01 6.08
N ARG A 77 13.54 12.18 5.25
CA ARG A 77 13.74 12.18 3.79
C ARG A 77 13.29 13.49 3.15
N LEU A 78 12.15 14.04 3.58
CA LEU A 78 11.60 15.30 3.04
C LEU A 78 12.44 16.51 3.43
N LEU A 79 12.91 16.55 4.68
CA LEU A 79 13.85 17.57 5.18
C LEU A 79 15.21 17.51 4.49
N GLY A 80 15.58 16.36 3.91
CA GLY A 80 16.89 16.15 3.30
C GLY A 80 18.01 16.28 4.34
N SER A 81 17.84 15.62 5.49
CA SER A 81 18.83 15.67 6.58
C SER A 81 20.24 15.33 6.04
N PRO A 82 21.29 16.06 6.47
CA PRO A 82 22.67 15.79 6.05
C PRO A 82 23.19 14.42 6.53
N LYS A 83 22.50 13.77 7.48
CA LYS A 83 22.78 12.38 7.85
C LYS A 83 22.01 11.45 6.90
N LYS A 84 22.73 10.82 5.96
CA LYS A 84 22.20 9.76 5.08
C LYS A 84 21.47 8.71 5.93
N ILE A 85 20.13 8.68 5.85
CA ILE A 85 19.31 7.77 6.65
C ILE A 85 19.29 6.42 5.94
N LYS A 86 19.97 5.44 6.53
CA LYS A 86 19.96 4.06 6.07
C LYS A 86 18.53 3.50 6.08
N SER A 87 18.05 3.11 4.91
CA SER A 87 16.74 2.50 4.70
C SER A 87 16.89 0.98 4.66
N THR A 88 16.08 0.27 5.45
CA THR A 88 16.16 -1.17 5.59
C THR A 88 14.87 -1.81 5.08
N PHE A 89 14.99 -2.90 4.35
CA PHE A 89 13.88 -3.60 3.70
C PHE A 89 13.98 -5.11 3.96
N TRP A 90 12.83 -5.74 4.13
CA TRP A 90 12.70 -7.20 4.15
C TRP A 90 12.35 -7.69 2.76
N VAL A 91 12.99 -8.78 2.34
CA VAL A 91 12.86 -9.37 1.02
C VAL A 91 12.47 -10.83 1.18
N ASN A 92 11.43 -11.27 0.46
CA ASN A 92 11.04 -12.67 0.46
C ASN A 92 12.12 -13.54 -0.22
N PRO A 93 12.60 -14.64 0.39
CA PRO A 93 13.61 -15.52 -0.21
C PRO A 93 13.27 -16.02 -1.61
N ASP A 94 11.99 -16.22 -1.93
CA ASP A 94 11.54 -16.73 -3.23
C ASP A 94 11.94 -15.83 -4.42
N GLN A 95 12.06 -14.52 -4.20
CA GLN A 95 12.34 -13.51 -5.23
C GLN A 95 13.77 -12.94 -5.12
N LEU A 96 14.62 -13.59 -4.31
CA LEU A 96 15.98 -13.13 -4.08
C LEU A 96 16.85 -13.20 -5.33
N THR A 97 16.58 -14.16 -6.23
CA THR A 97 17.26 -14.29 -7.53
C THR A 97 16.91 -13.14 -8.47
N GLU A 98 15.64 -12.76 -8.54
CA GLU A 98 15.17 -11.60 -9.32
C GLU A 98 15.79 -10.31 -8.79
N LEU A 99 15.76 -10.11 -7.47
CA LEU A 99 16.41 -8.94 -6.85
C LEU A 99 17.89 -8.88 -7.20
N ARG A 100 18.62 -10.00 -7.01
CA ARG A 100 20.05 -10.05 -7.32
C ARG A 100 20.31 -9.75 -8.80
N ALA A 101 19.53 -10.31 -9.72
CA ALA A 101 19.67 -10.02 -11.14
C ALA A 101 19.49 -8.52 -11.45
N ASN A 102 18.46 -7.89 -10.88
CA ASN A 102 18.22 -6.46 -11.05
C ASN A 102 19.35 -5.61 -10.44
N LEU A 103 19.87 -5.98 -9.26
CA LEU A 103 21.00 -5.28 -8.65
C LEU A 103 22.28 -5.43 -9.49
N LEU A 104 22.56 -6.64 -10.00
CA LEU A 104 23.74 -6.94 -10.83
C LEU A 104 23.76 -6.15 -12.14
N PHE A 105 22.60 -5.75 -12.65
CA PHE A 105 22.51 -4.94 -13.86
C PHE A 105 23.08 -3.52 -13.65
N TYR A 106 22.95 -2.96 -12.45
CA TYR A 106 23.32 -1.57 -12.16
C TYR A 106 24.55 -1.42 -11.25
N LEU A 107 24.85 -2.40 -10.40
CA LEU A 107 25.88 -2.31 -9.36
C LEU A 107 26.80 -3.53 -9.37
N PRO A 108 28.13 -3.33 -9.31
CA PRO A 108 29.07 -4.45 -9.22
C PRO A 108 28.92 -5.16 -7.86
N PRO A 109 28.81 -6.51 -7.84
CA PRO A 109 28.76 -7.27 -6.60
C PRO A 109 30.17 -7.45 -6.01
N SER A 110 30.26 -7.44 -4.69
CA SER A 110 31.41 -7.94 -3.93
C SER A 110 31.24 -9.44 -3.63
N ASP A 111 32.35 -10.12 -3.33
CA ASP A 111 32.31 -11.52 -2.92
C ASP A 111 31.46 -11.72 -1.66
N PRO A 112 30.72 -12.84 -1.55
CA PRO A 112 29.86 -13.11 -0.41
C PRO A 112 30.69 -13.40 0.86
N GLU A 113 30.52 -12.58 1.88
CA GLU A 113 31.20 -12.74 3.17
C GLU A 113 30.27 -13.38 4.20
N SER A 114 30.77 -14.38 4.94
CA SER A 114 30.07 -14.93 6.09
C SER A 114 30.42 -14.14 7.34
N ILE A 115 29.46 -13.37 7.87
CA ILE A 115 29.65 -12.48 9.01
C ILE A 115 29.01 -13.11 10.25
N SER A 116 29.76 -13.12 11.35
CA SER A 116 29.29 -13.52 12.68
C SER A 116 29.50 -12.35 13.65
N CYS A 117 28.43 -11.83 14.24
CA CYS A 117 28.48 -10.76 15.23
C CYS A 117 27.93 -11.25 16.56
N THR A 118 28.65 -11.02 17.65
CA THR A 118 28.17 -11.28 19.01
C THR A 118 27.74 -9.96 19.66
N TYR A 119 26.61 -9.99 20.36
CA TYR A 119 26.05 -8.85 21.08
C TYR A 119 26.11 -9.09 22.58
N PHE A 120 26.36 -8.01 23.30
CA PHE A 120 26.54 -8.01 24.76
C PHE A 120 25.43 -7.18 25.42
N ASP A 121 24.91 -7.67 26.54
CA ASP A 121 23.97 -6.94 27.39
C ASP A 121 24.07 -7.42 28.85
N THR A 122 23.38 -6.72 29.74
CA THR A 122 23.18 -7.11 31.13
C THR A 122 22.09 -8.18 31.22
N SER A 123 22.08 -8.98 32.28
CA SER A 123 21.02 -9.97 32.58
C SER A 123 19.59 -9.37 32.63
N SER A 124 19.47 -8.07 32.93
CA SER A 124 18.23 -7.27 32.94
C SER A 124 17.79 -6.72 31.58
N LEU A 125 18.59 -6.91 30.51
CA LEU A 125 18.36 -6.42 29.15
C LEU A 125 18.20 -4.89 29.06
N ASP A 126 19.07 -4.16 29.76
CA ASP A 126 18.98 -2.70 29.81
C ASP A 126 19.39 -2.04 28.48
N HIS A 127 20.38 -2.59 27.77
CA HIS A 127 20.78 -2.06 26.45
C HIS A 127 19.73 -2.37 25.39
N TYR A 128 19.05 -3.52 25.47
CA TYR A 128 17.88 -3.82 24.64
C TYR A 128 16.79 -2.78 24.82
N LYS A 129 16.41 -2.47 26.08
CA LYS A 129 15.40 -1.43 26.38
C LYS A 129 15.87 -0.06 25.90
N ALA A 130 17.14 0.29 26.11
CA ALA A 130 17.71 1.55 25.64
C ALA A 130 17.72 1.66 24.11
N CYS A 131 18.13 0.61 23.38
CA CYS A 131 18.11 0.56 21.91
C CYS A 131 16.69 0.62 21.35
N LEU A 132 15.71 0.11 22.10
CA LEU A 132 14.31 0.25 21.77
C LEU A 132 13.84 1.69 22.02
N GLN A 133 14.19 2.33 23.12
CA GLN A 133 13.61 3.63 23.51
C GLN A 133 14.34 4.85 22.92
N GLN A 134 15.64 4.76 22.69
CA GLN A 134 16.47 5.87 22.26
C GLN A 134 16.84 5.78 20.78
N ILE A 135 16.82 6.92 20.10
CA ILE A 135 17.13 7.01 18.67
C ILE A 135 18.61 6.76 18.39
N ASP A 136 19.51 7.23 19.25
CA ASP A 136 20.96 7.18 19.02
C ASP A 136 21.64 5.97 19.70
N ALA A 137 20.89 5.21 20.50
CA ALA A 137 21.43 4.03 21.17
C ALA A 137 21.81 2.95 20.15
N LYS A 138 23.06 2.49 20.24
CA LYS A 138 23.60 1.43 19.39
C LYS A 138 23.82 0.17 20.22
N PRO A 139 23.58 -1.01 19.64
CA PRO A 139 23.83 -2.26 20.33
C PRO A 139 25.34 -2.47 20.54
N VAL A 140 25.70 -2.97 21.73
CA VAL A 140 27.09 -3.24 22.10
C VAL A 140 27.54 -4.55 21.47
N LYS A 141 28.68 -4.51 20.78
CA LYS A 141 29.27 -5.65 20.06
C LYS A 141 30.64 -6.04 20.57
N GLU A 142 31.20 -5.22 21.45
CA GLU A 142 32.53 -5.39 22.02
C GLU A 142 32.41 -5.78 23.49
N PRO A 143 33.32 -6.61 24.01
CA PRO A 143 33.29 -6.99 25.42
C PRO A 143 33.61 -5.78 26.29
N GLN A 144 32.74 -5.49 27.27
CA GLN A 144 32.93 -4.43 28.26
C GLN A 144 32.67 -4.97 29.66
N ALA A 145 33.24 -4.32 30.68
CA ALA A 145 33.11 -4.75 32.07
C ALA A 145 31.65 -4.74 32.53
N GLY A 146 31.14 -5.89 32.99
CA GLY A 146 29.77 -6.06 33.48
C GLY A 146 28.72 -6.46 32.42
N LEU A 147 29.13 -6.68 31.16
CA LEU A 147 28.24 -7.18 30.11
C LEU A 147 28.56 -8.62 29.74
N GLU A 148 27.52 -9.42 29.52
CA GLU A 148 27.63 -10.83 29.13
C GLU A 148 27.28 -10.99 27.65
N PRO A 149 27.92 -11.94 26.93
CA PRO A 149 27.61 -12.23 25.55
C PRO A 149 26.29 -13.02 25.47
N ILE A 150 25.21 -12.37 25.04
CA ILE A 150 23.87 -12.97 25.07
C ILE A 150 23.44 -13.57 23.72
N LEU A 151 23.73 -12.87 22.62
CA LEU A 151 23.16 -13.17 21.31
C LEU A 151 24.24 -13.17 20.24
N GLN A 152 24.34 -14.24 19.48
CA GLN A 152 25.16 -14.31 18.28
C GLN A 152 24.27 -14.27 17.04
N VAL A 153 24.68 -13.48 16.05
CA VAL A 153 23.98 -13.34 14.76
C VAL A 153 24.94 -13.69 13.64
N LYS A 154 24.60 -14.72 12.87
CA LYS A 154 25.34 -15.15 11.68
C LYS A 154 24.53 -14.83 10.43
N HIS A 155 25.19 -14.36 9.38
CA HIS A 155 24.54 -14.12 8.09
C HIS A 155 25.57 -14.06 6.96
N LYS A 156 25.12 -14.28 5.73
CA LYS A 156 25.91 -14.04 4.52
C LYS A 156 25.61 -12.66 3.97
N ARG A 157 26.63 -11.82 3.84
CA ARG A 157 26.53 -10.46 3.30
C ARG A 157 27.06 -10.42 1.88
N VAL A 158 26.33 -9.75 1.01
CA VAL A 158 26.80 -9.32 -0.32
C VAL A 158 26.64 -7.82 -0.38
N ILE A 159 27.71 -7.12 -0.77
CA ILE A 159 27.69 -5.66 -0.96
C ILE A 159 27.64 -5.39 -2.46
N PHE A 160 26.76 -4.49 -2.88
CA PHE A 160 26.61 -4.06 -4.27
C PHE A 160 27.00 -2.58 -4.36
N GLY A 161 28.13 -2.28 -5.02
CA GLY A 161 28.72 -0.95 -5.03
C GLY A 161 29.10 -0.44 -3.62
N ALA A 162 28.87 0.84 -3.33
CA ALA A 162 29.16 1.44 -2.02
C ALA A 162 27.94 1.47 -1.07
N ASP A 163 26.73 1.52 -1.62
CA ASP A 163 25.56 1.98 -0.86
C ASP A 163 24.53 0.88 -0.56
N VAL A 164 24.58 -0.26 -1.26
CA VAL A 164 23.58 -1.33 -1.17
C VAL A 164 24.18 -2.59 -0.54
N ILE A 165 23.54 -3.08 0.52
CA ILE A 165 23.98 -4.26 1.28
C ILE A 165 22.82 -5.25 1.34
N LEU A 166 23.08 -6.50 0.97
CA LEU A 166 22.12 -7.60 1.02
C LEU A 166 22.63 -8.66 2.01
N ASP A 167 21.93 -8.83 3.12
CA ASP A 167 22.20 -9.87 4.11
C ASP A 167 21.18 -11.02 3.94
N THR A 168 21.67 -12.25 3.86
CA THR A 168 20.88 -13.47 3.60
C THR A 168 21.26 -14.57 4.58
N GLN A 169 20.39 -15.57 4.77
CA GLN A 169 20.61 -16.65 5.73
C GLN A 169 20.89 -16.11 7.14
N LEU A 170 20.03 -15.22 7.63
CA LEU A 170 20.15 -14.65 8.97
C LEU A 170 19.80 -15.71 10.01
N GLU A 171 20.73 -16.00 10.90
CA GLU A 171 20.59 -16.96 11.99
C GLU A 171 20.91 -16.27 13.31
N PHE A 172 19.99 -16.39 14.26
CA PHE A 172 20.13 -15.91 15.63
C PHE A 172 20.42 -17.11 16.53
N THR A 173 21.44 -17.02 17.37
CA THR A 173 21.80 -18.05 18.34
C THR A 173 21.90 -17.43 19.71
N ARG A 174 21.12 -17.93 20.67
CA ARG A 174 21.27 -17.57 22.09
C ARG A 174 22.47 -18.32 22.66
N LEU A 175 23.40 -17.61 23.27
CA LEU A 175 24.68 -18.20 23.68
C LEU A 175 24.55 -19.08 24.93
N ASP A 176 23.67 -18.73 25.86
CA ASP A 176 23.47 -19.50 27.10
C ASP A 176 22.86 -20.88 26.84
N THR A 177 21.78 -20.92 26.05
CA THR A 177 20.98 -22.13 25.80
C THR A 177 21.33 -22.83 24.49
N GLN A 178 22.17 -22.21 23.65
CA GLN A 178 22.48 -22.65 22.28
C GLN A 178 21.24 -22.80 21.38
N GLU A 179 20.11 -22.20 21.75
CA GLU A 179 18.90 -22.16 20.94
C GLU A 179 19.12 -21.33 19.68
N LYS A 180 18.65 -21.84 18.54
CA LYS A 180 18.82 -21.19 17.24
C LYS A 180 17.48 -20.80 16.64
N MET A 181 17.44 -19.66 15.97
CA MET A 181 16.30 -19.18 15.20
C MET A 181 16.77 -18.66 13.84
N VAL A 182 16.21 -19.24 12.78
CA VAL A 182 16.48 -18.80 11.40
C VAL A 182 15.45 -17.75 11.03
N PHE A 183 15.91 -16.60 10.56
CA PHE A 183 15.04 -15.53 10.10
C PHE A 183 14.53 -15.84 8.69
N PRO A 184 13.21 -15.78 8.44
CA PRO A 184 12.63 -16.21 7.16
C PRO A 184 12.92 -15.26 5.99
N TYR A 185 13.31 -14.00 6.25
CA TYR A 185 13.48 -12.99 5.22
C TYR A 185 14.95 -12.63 4.99
N ALA A 186 15.25 -12.17 3.77
CA ALA A 186 16.51 -11.49 3.49
C ALA A 186 16.41 -10.00 3.86
N LEU A 187 17.53 -9.40 4.22
CA LEU A 187 17.61 -8.01 4.64
C LEU A 187 18.35 -7.19 3.60
N LEU A 188 17.66 -6.23 2.99
CA LEU A 188 18.24 -5.27 2.06
C LEU A 188 18.42 -3.92 2.77
N SER A 189 19.61 -3.36 2.69
CA SER A 189 20.04 -2.17 3.42
C SER A 189 20.63 -1.18 2.43
N ILE A 190 20.03 0.01 2.32
CA ILE A 190 20.36 1.00 1.30
C ILE A 190 20.67 2.33 1.99
N HIS A 191 21.87 2.88 1.78
CA HIS A 191 22.29 4.15 2.37
C HIS A 191 21.66 5.35 1.66
N ASP A 192 21.82 5.40 0.34
CA ASP A 192 21.15 6.36 -0.54
C ASP A 192 20.29 5.60 -1.53
N LEU A 193 18.99 5.88 -1.56
CA LEU A 193 18.04 5.16 -2.41
C LEU A 193 17.95 5.84 -3.78
N PRO A 194 18.57 5.29 -4.85
CA PRO A 194 18.47 5.88 -6.18
C PRO A 194 17.06 5.70 -6.76
N VAL A 195 16.70 6.58 -7.70
CA VAL A 195 15.34 6.66 -8.28
C VAL A 195 14.88 5.33 -8.88
N TRP A 196 15.74 4.65 -9.64
CA TRP A 196 15.41 3.34 -10.24
C TRP A 196 15.11 2.26 -9.18
N LEU A 197 15.81 2.31 -8.04
CA LEU A 197 15.61 1.37 -6.94
C LEU A 197 14.35 1.74 -6.14
N MET A 198 14.01 3.04 -6.05
CA MET A 198 12.69 3.46 -5.55
C MET A 198 11.56 2.86 -6.40
N GLU A 199 11.67 2.92 -7.73
CA GLU A 199 10.67 2.34 -8.63
C GLU A 199 10.55 0.83 -8.44
N LEU A 200 11.67 0.12 -8.34
CA LEU A 200 11.67 -1.31 -8.07
C LEU A 200 10.96 -1.63 -6.75
N VAL A 201 11.35 -0.95 -5.67
CA VAL A 201 10.76 -1.14 -4.34
C VAL A 201 9.25 -0.84 -4.36
N GLN A 202 8.82 0.22 -5.04
CA GLN A 202 7.40 0.61 -5.11
C GLN A 202 6.55 -0.35 -5.97
N GLN A 203 7.12 -0.91 -7.04
CA GLN A 203 6.42 -1.83 -7.93
C GLN A 203 6.42 -3.27 -7.40
N SER A 204 7.49 -3.66 -6.72
CA SER A 204 7.66 -5.01 -6.18
C SER A 204 6.75 -5.25 -4.98
N LYS A 205 5.98 -6.35 -5.02
CA LYS A 205 5.10 -6.74 -3.90
C LYS A 205 5.83 -7.55 -2.81
N TRP A 206 7.10 -7.87 -3.06
CA TRP A 206 7.91 -8.82 -2.27
C TRP A 206 9.04 -8.15 -1.49
N ILE A 207 9.16 -6.82 -1.58
CA ILE A 207 10.07 -5.99 -0.77
C ILE A 207 9.23 -5.14 0.18
N CYS A 208 9.47 -5.23 1.48
CA CYS A 208 8.80 -4.41 2.49
C CYS A 208 9.78 -3.48 3.20
N GLU A 209 9.44 -2.18 3.30
CA GLU A 209 10.25 -1.22 4.04
C GLU A 209 10.06 -1.40 5.56
N VAL A 210 11.15 -1.67 6.27
CA VAL A 210 11.18 -1.80 7.73
C VAL A 210 12.20 -0.82 8.30
N PRO A 211 11.78 0.45 8.51
CA PRO A 211 12.67 1.49 8.98
C PRO A 211 13.29 1.14 10.33
N ARG A 212 14.59 1.43 10.47
CA ARG A 212 15.36 1.27 11.72
C ARG A 212 15.41 -0.17 12.26
N PHE A 213 15.15 -1.16 11.40
CA PHE A 213 15.27 -2.56 11.77
C PHE A 213 16.67 -2.87 12.35
N SER A 214 16.68 -3.51 13.52
CA SER A 214 17.90 -3.92 14.21
C SER A 214 17.90 -5.44 14.42
N LYS A 215 18.95 -6.09 13.92
CA LYS A 215 19.15 -7.54 14.11
C LYS A 215 19.21 -7.90 15.59
N TYR A 216 19.86 -7.06 16.39
CA TYR A 216 19.97 -7.26 17.83
C TYR A 216 18.60 -7.29 18.51
N ILE A 217 17.79 -6.27 18.26
CA ILE A 217 16.44 -6.15 18.83
C ILE A 217 15.56 -7.32 18.39
N GLN A 218 15.61 -7.70 17.10
CA GLN A 218 14.85 -8.84 16.60
C GLN A 218 15.20 -10.13 17.34
N GLY A 219 16.49 -10.47 17.45
CA GLY A 219 16.92 -11.69 18.13
C GLY A 219 16.59 -11.66 19.63
N ALA A 220 16.88 -10.55 20.31
CA ALA A 220 16.61 -10.40 21.74
C ALA A 220 15.11 -10.50 22.07
N SER A 221 14.26 -9.87 21.25
CA SER A 221 12.80 -9.89 21.44
C SER A 221 12.20 -11.30 21.36
N TYR A 222 12.75 -12.15 20.47
CA TYR A 222 12.29 -13.52 20.32
C TYR A 222 12.65 -14.41 21.51
N PHE A 223 13.91 -14.36 21.95
CA PHE A 223 14.40 -15.29 22.97
C PHE A 223 13.98 -14.91 24.39
N TRP A 224 14.00 -13.63 24.75
CA TRP A 224 13.72 -13.19 26.12
C TRP A 224 12.29 -12.67 26.33
N LYS A 225 11.45 -12.64 25.29
CA LYS A 225 10.02 -12.28 25.33
C LYS A 225 9.73 -11.14 26.32
N SER A 226 10.43 -10.02 26.14
CA SER A 226 10.24 -8.82 26.96
C SER A 226 8.84 -8.24 26.76
N PRO A 227 8.23 -7.59 27.77
CA PRO A 227 7.01 -6.81 27.56
C PRO A 227 7.21 -5.70 26.52
N LEU A 228 8.44 -5.19 26.38
CA LEU A 228 8.81 -4.21 25.38
C LEU A 228 9.15 -4.91 24.06
N THR A 229 8.31 -4.74 23.04
CA THR A 229 8.48 -5.44 21.75
C THR A 229 8.63 -4.47 20.58
N PRO A 230 9.44 -4.80 19.56
CA PRO A 230 9.54 -3.97 18.38
C PRO A 230 8.25 -4.01 17.55
N TRP A 231 7.87 -2.87 16.97
CA TRP A 231 6.66 -2.69 16.16
C TRP A 231 6.56 -3.63 14.95
N TRP A 232 7.71 -4.08 14.41
CA TRP A 232 7.72 -4.93 13.22
C TRP A 232 7.40 -6.40 13.49
N LEU A 233 7.26 -6.84 14.75
CA LEU A 233 6.81 -8.21 15.03
C LEU A 233 5.34 -8.42 14.66
N ASP A 234 4.48 -7.44 14.94
CA ASP A 234 3.10 -7.43 14.44
C ASP A 234 3.08 -7.31 12.91
N TYR A 235 4.06 -6.59 12.35
CA TYR A 235 4.20 -6.44 10.90
C TYR A 235 4.60 -7.75 10.21
N ALA A 236 5.40 -8.61 10.85
CA ALA A 236 5.84 -9.88 10.25
C ALA A 236 4.67 -10.83 9.96
N THR A 237 3.69 -10.89 10.88
CA THR A 237 2.47 -11.68 10.68
C THR A 237 1.61 -11.12 9.55
N LEU A 238 1.54 -9.79 9.43
CA LEU A 238 0.87 -9.10 8.32
C LEU A 238 1.60 -9.29 6.98
N PHE A 239 2.94 -9.31 6.98
CA PHE A 239 3.73 -9.50 5.76
C PHE A 239 3.50 -10.89 5.18
N GLU A 240 3.42 -11.93 6.01
CA GLU A 240 3.01 -13.27 5.58
C GLU A 240 1.61 -13.26 4.97
N ARG A 241 0.66 -12.55 5.58
CA ARG A 241 -0.71 -12.38 5.04
C ARG A 241 -0.73 -11.60 3.72
N THR A 242 0.18 -10.65 3.52
CA THR A 242 0.27 -9.85 2.28
C THR A 242 0.86 -10.62 1.09
N LYS A 243 1.44 -11.81 1.30
CA LYS A 243 1.80 -12.71 0.19
C LYS A 243 0.60 -13.03 -0.71
N GLU A 244 -0.62 -13.00 -0.16
CA GLU A 244 -1.87 -13.24 -0.89
C GLU A 244 -2.52 -11.97 -1.44
N VAL A 245 -2.21 -10.81 -0.86
CA VAL A 245 -2.92 -9.55 -1.08
C VAL A 245 -1.92 -8.44 -1.37
N GLY A 246 -1.69 -8.16 -2.65
CA GLY A 246 -0.62 -7.28 -3.12
C GLY A 246 -0.56 -5.89 -2.45
N TYR A 247 0.65 -5.33 -2.45
CA TYR A 247 1.13 -4.09 -1.78
C TYR A 247 0.17 -2.89 -1.66
N LEU A 248 -0.76 -2.70 -2.60
CA LEU A 248 -1.77 -1.63 -2.54
C LEU A 248 -2.75 -1.77 -1.36
N ASN A 249 -2.78 -2.94 -0.70
CA ASN A 249 -3.65 -3.17 0.44
C ASN A 249 -2.99 -2.93 1.80
N TYR A 250 -1.70 -2.56 1.91
CA TYR A 250 -1.11 -2.31 3.25
C TYR A 250 -1.78 -1.13 4.00
N GLN A 251 -2.02 -0.01 3.30
CA GLN A 251 -2.76 1.13 3.86
C GLN A 251 -4.25 0.83 4.11
N LEU A 252 -4.80 -0.20 3.46
CA LEU A 252 -6.22 -0.60 3.57
C LEU A 252 -6.42 -1.75 4.58
N LEU A 253 -5.47 -2.66 4.76
CA LEU A 253 -5.52 -3.76 5.73
C LEU A 253 -5.34 -3.24 7.15
N TYR A 254 -4.44 -2.27 7.34
CA TYR A 254 -4.36 -1.49 8.60
C TYR A 254 -5.64 -0.69 8.88
N ARG A 255 -6.47 -0.45 7.84
CA ARG A 255 -7.76 0.27 7.90
C ARG A 255 -8.92 -0.65 8.30
N THR A 256 -8.85 -1.96 8.02
CA THR A 256 -9.96 -2.91 8.22
C THR A 256 -9.82 -3.83 9.43
N ASP A 257 -8.62 -4.23 9.84
CA ASP A 257 -8.44 -5.30 10.84
C ASP A 257 -8.72 -4.90 12.31
N ARG A 258 -9.13 -3.66 12.58
CA ARG A 258 -9.47 -3.25 13.96
C ARG A 258 -10.88 -3.64 14.42
N HIS A 259 -11.72 -4.16 13.53
CA HIS A 259 -13.09 -4.54 13.87
C HIS A 259 -13.28 -6.02 14.22
N THR A 260 -12.26 -6.87 14.01
CA THR A 260 -12.35 -8.30 14.34
C THR A 260 -11.32 -8.69 15.39
N GLN A 261 -11.71 -8.50 16.65
CA GLN A 261 -11.21 -9.31 17.76
C GLN A 261 -11.51 -10.78 17.46
N CYS A 262 -10.49 -11.59 17.22
CA CYS A 262 -10.56 -13.04 17.40
C CYS A 262 -9.21 -13.52 17.92
N HIS A 263 -9.20 -13.96 19.17
CA HIS A 263 -8.17 -14.83 19.74
C HIS A 263 -7.90 -16.00 18.79
N VAL A 264 -6.63 -16.21 18.40
CA VAL A 264 -6.16 -17.48 17.85
C VAL A 264 -4.78 -17.79 18.45
N PRO A 265 -4.50 -19.02 18.91
CA PRO A 265 -3.26 -19.35 19.62
C PRO A 265 -2.07 -19.43 18.65
N LEU A 266 -0.87 -19.18 19.20
CA LEU A 266 0.43 -19.40 18.55
C LEU A 266 0.50 -20.80 17.89
N PRO A 267 1.05 -20.96 16.66
CA PRO A 267 1.27 -22.27 16.09
C PRO A 267 2.27 -23.04 16.95
N THR A 268 1.84 -24.18 17.49
CA THR A 268 2.73 -25.14 18.16
C THR A 268 3.55 -25.84 17.08
N TYR A 269 4.85 -25.58 17.04
CA TYR A 269 5.81 -26.23 16.14
C TYR A 269 6.25 -27.56 16.76
N ILE A 270 5.84 -28.69 16.17
CA ILE A 270 6.28 -30.03 16.57
C ILE A 270 7.61 -30.32 15.84
N PRO A 271 8.67 -30.80 16.54
CA PRO A 271 9.95 -31.10 15.92
C PRO A 271 9.92 -32.43 15.16
N SER A 272 10.69 -32.46 14.07
CA SER A 272 10.93 -33.58 13.17
C SER A 272 11.67 -34.77 13.81
N SER A 273 11.33 -36.01 13.37
CA SER A 273 12.20 -37.18 13.02
C SER A 273 11.55 -38.53 13.42
N PRO A 274 11.99 -39.73 12.94
CA PRO A 274 12.58 -40.16 11.65
C PRO A 274 11.95 -41.46 11.05
N MET A 275 12.33 -41.76 9.81
CA MET A 275 12.33 -43.01 8.99
C MET A 275 11.53 -44.31 9.34
N THR A 276 11.17 -45.00 8.23
CA THR A 276 11.09 -46.47 7.94
C THR A 276 9.74 -47.22 7.89
N SER A 277 9.41 -47.64 6.65
CA SER A 277 8.97 -48.98 6.16
C SER A 277 7.65 -49.66 6.59
N LEU A 278 6.83 -50.02 5.59
CA LEU A 278 6.36 -51.38 5.19
C LEU A 278 4.89 -51.44 4.73
N ILE A 279 4.72 -51.73 3.43
CA ILE A 279 3.89 -52.76 2.78
C ILE A 279 2.33 -52.76 2.85
N SER A 280 1.78 -53.12 1.67
CA SER A 280 0.48 -53.72 1.33
C SER A 280 -0.66 -52.78 0.93
N SER A 281 -1.43 -53.03 -0.15
CA SER A 281 -1.37 -54.01 -1.25
C SER A 281 -2.53 -53.72 -2.23
N THR A 282 -2.35 -54.09 -3.51
CA THR A 282 -3.39 -54.49 -4.51
C THR A 282 -4.43 -53.42 -4.92
N ILE A 283 -4.72 -53.16 -6.20
CA ILE A 283 -5.25 -54.06 -7.24
C ILE A 283 -4.91 -53.49 -8.65
N VAL A 284 -4.47 -54.38 -9.56
CA VAL A 284 -4.46 -54.27 -11.04
C VAL A 284 -5.21 -55.51 -11.54
N PRO A 285 -6.12 -55.44 -12.52
CA PRO A 285 -5.83 -55.74 -13.95
C PRO A 285 -6.62 -54.80 -14.91
N ASP A 286 -6.48 -54.72 -16.24
CA ASP A 286 -5.83 -55.55 -17.24
C ASP A 286 -5.62 -54.76 -18.55
N SER A 287 -4.73 -55.29 -19.39
CA SER A 287 -4.24 -54.82 -20.69
C SER A 287 -5.04 -55.32 -21.91
N ALA A 288 -5.03 -54.56 -23.02
CA ALA A 288 -4.98 -55.05 -24.42
C ALA A 288 -4.85 -53.83 -25.37
N SER A 289 -3.66 -53.51 -25.92
CA SER A 289 -3.15 -53.86 -27.28
C SER A 289 -3.97 -53.24 -28.42
N LEU A 290 -3.46 -52.70 -29.53
CA LEU A 290 -2.16 -52.63 -30.21
C LEU A 290 -2.42 -51.65 -31.38
N GLU A 291 -1.48 -50.79 -31.77
CA GLU A 291 -1.09 -50.61 -33.19
C GLU A 291 -0.10 -49.45 -33.38
N THR A 292 1.00 -49.83 -34.01
CA THR A 292 2.09 -49.02 -34.51
C THR A 292 1.75 -48.61 -35.94
N VAL A 293 1.69 -47.31 -36.24
CA VAL A 293 1.74 -46.82 -37.63
C VAL A 293 2.84 -45.76 -37.72
N VAL A 294 3.86 -46.09 -38.51
CA VAL A 294 4.94 -45.22 -38.96
C VAL A 294 4.38 -44.22 -39.98
N GLY A 295 4.68 -42.92 -39.82
CA GLY A 295 4.27 -41.91 -40.80
C GLY A 295 4.82 -40.51 -40.55
N VAL A 296 5.95 -40.22 -41.17
CA VAL A 296 6.36 -38.97 -41.84
C VAL A 296 6.37 -37.64 -41.05
N ALA A 297 7.54 -37.00 -41.12
CA ALA A 297 7.85 -35.67 -40.64
C ALA A 297 6.92 -34.57 -41.21
N GLY A 298 6.42 -33.72 -40.31
CA GLY A 298 5.87 -32.41 -40.62
C GLY A 298 6.25 -31.45 -39.49
N GLU A 299 7.01 -30.40 -39.81
CA GLU A 299 7.30 -29.31 -38.89
C GLU A 299 5.99 -28.60 -38.50
N GLU A 300 5.61 -28.68 -37.21
CA GLU A 300 4.52 -27.88 -36.66
C GLU A 300 5.11 -26.82 -35.70
N LYS A 301 4.89 -25.54 -36.03
CA LYS A 301 5.30 -24.38 -35.23
C LYS A 301 4.78 -24.50 -33.79
N PRO A 302 5.57 -24.12 -32.76
CA PRO A 302 5.15 -24.23 -31.37
C PRO A 302 3.97 -23.28 -31.07
N GLN A 303 2.79 -23.86 -30.83
CA GLN A 303 1.66 -23.13 -30.27
C GLN A 303 1.91 -22.84 -28.79
N PRO A 304 1.60 -21.62 -28.29
CA PRO A 304 1.84 -21.25 -26.90
C PRO A 304 0.94 -22.04 -25.93
N PRO A 305 1.41 -22.29 -24.69
CA PRO A 305 0.68 -23.11 -23.72
C PRO A 305 -0.70 -22.51 -23.40
N LYS A 306 -1.72 -23.38 -23.42
CA LYS A 306 -3.12 -23.07 -23.11
C LYS A 306 -3.22 -22.34 -21.75
N LYS A 307 -3.66 -21.07 -21.78
CA LYS A 307 -3.86 -20.22 -20.59
C LYS A 307 -4.97 -20.80 -19.70
N LYS A 308 -4.66 -20.94 -18.40
CA LYS A 308 -5.63 -21.20 -17.31
C LYS A 308 -6.72 -20.11 -17.28
N PRO A 309 -7.94 -20.37 -16.75
CA PRO A 309 -9.04 -19.40 -16.76
C PRO A 309 -8.59 -18.12 -16.08
N GLY A 310 -8.76 -17.00 -16.79
CA GLY A 310 -8.07 -15.75 -16.52
C GLY A 310 -8.42 -15.16 -15.15
N VAL A 311 -7.39 -14.98 -14.32
CA VAL A 311 -7.43 -13.99 -13.25
C VAL A 311 -7.74 -12.66 -13.93
N ILE A 312 -8.95 -12.15 -13.74
CA ILE A 312 -9.39 -10.88 -14.33
C ILE A 312 -8.47 -9.81 -13.76
N GLU A 313 -7.71 -9.14 -14.62
CA GLU A 313 -6.78 -8.12 -14.17
C GLU A 313 -7.57 -7.00 -13.46
N PRO A 314 -7.26 -6.71 -12.18
CA PRO A 314 -7.96 -5.65 -11.43
C PRO A 314 -7.79 -4.27 -12.08
N LYS A 315 -6.77 -4.13 -12.94
CA LYS A 315 -6.53 -2.93 -13.76
C LYS A 315 -7.69 -2.62 -14.71
N VAL A 316 -8.37 -3.63 -15.25
CA VAL A 316 -9.49 -3.44 -16.19
C VAL A 316 -10.73 -2.91 -15.45
N PHE A 317 -10.96 -3.39 -14.23
CA PHE A 317 -12.04 -2.91 -13.38
C PHE A 317 -11.80 -1.46 -12.94
N LEU A 318 -10.58 -1.15 -12.47
CA LEU A 318 -10.21 0.20 -12.08
C LEU A 318 -10.25 1.20 -13.25
N ALA A 319 -9.87 0.77 -14.46
CA ALA A 319 -9.99 1.59 -15.66
C ALA A 319 -11.47 1.89 -16.01
N ASN A 320 -12.37 0.92 -15.81
CA ASN A 320 -13.80 1.10 -16.05
C ASN A 320 -14.42 2.07 -15.03
N GLU A 321 -14.07 1.98 -13.76
CA GLU A 321 -14.52 2.92 -12.73
C GLU A 321 -14.07 4.34 -13.02
N ARG A 322 -12.81 4.53 -13.45
CA ARG A 322 -12.29 5.85 -13.86
C ARG A 322 -13.15 6.45 -14.97
N THR A 323 -13.47 5.67 -16.00
CA THR A 323 -14.32 6.16 -17.10
C THR A 323 -15.73 6.53 -16.63
N PHE A 324 -16.32 5.73 -15.73
CA PHE A 324 -17.62 6.04 -15.14
C PHE A 324 -17.60 7.34 -14.34
N ILE A 325 -16.56 7.57 -13.54
CA ILE A 325 -16.39 8.82 -12.77
C ILE A 325 -16.24 10.02 -13.70
N HIS A 326 -15.49 9.89 -14.80
CA HIS A 326 -15.39 10.97 -15.79
C HIS A 326 -16.74 11.29 -16.44
N TRP A 327 -17.51 10.28 -16.83
CA TRP A 327 -18.85 10.47 -17.40
C TRP A 327 -19.83 11.12 -16.41
N LEU A 328 -19.78 10.72 -15.14
CA LEU A 328 -20.57 11.35 -14.08
C LEU A 328 -20.15 12.80 -13.83
N HIS A 329 -18.85 13.09 -13.84
CA HIS A 329 -18.36 14.46 -13.69
C HIS A 329 -18.90 15.37 -14.80
N PHE A 330 -18.90 14.92 -16.07
CA PHE A 330 -19.53 15.66 -17.17
C PHE A 330 -21.03 15.88 -16.95
N SER A 331 -21.75 14.85 -16.51
CA SER A 331 -23.18 14.98 -16.17
C SER A 331 -23.42 16.00 -15.05
N SER A 332 -22.55 16.03 -14.03
CA SER A 332 -22.63 16.99 -12.92
C SER A 332 -22.36 18.41 -13.39
N THR A 333 -21.43 18.62 -14.33
CA THR A 333 -21.20 19.96 -14.91
C THR A 333 -22.42 20.45 -15.69
N LEU A 334 -23.08 19.58 -16.48
CA LEU A 334 -24.33 19.92 -17.18
C LEU A 334 -25.48 20.22 -16.22
N LEU A 335 -25.59 19.44 -15.13
CA LEU A 335 -26.57 19.66 -14.09
C LEU A 335 -26.38 21.01 -13.38
N ASN A 336 -25.13 21.39 -13.09
CA ASN A 336 -24.82 22.69 -12.50
C ASN A 336 -25.24 23.84 -13.43
N VAL A 337 -24.92 23.75 -14.73
CA VAL A 337 -25.36 24.74 -15.74
C VAL A 337 -26.90 24.82 -15.79
N ALA A 338 -27.58 23.67 -15.76
CA ALA A 338 -29.04 23.61 -15.74
C ALA A 338 -29.62 24.32 -14.51
N VAL A 339 -29.12 24.01 -13.31
CA VAL A 339 -29.57 24.60 -12.05
C VAL A 339 -29.30 26.12 -12.02
N THR A 340 -28.15 26.57 -12.51
CA THR A 340 -27.85 28.00 -12.63
C THR A 340 -28.85 28.72 -13.53
N LEU A 341 -29.18 28.14 -14.69
CA LEU A 341 -30.19 28.69 -15.61
C LEU A 341 -31.60 28.68 -15.02
N LEU A 342 -31.94 27.71 -14.19
CA LEU A 342 -33.22 27.64 -13.50
C LEU A 342 -33.34 28.67 -12.37
N ASN A 343 -32.24 28.97 -11.67
CA ASN A 343 -32.22 29.91 -10.55
C ASN A 343 -32.18 31.38 -11.00
N PHE A 344 -31.46 31.69 -12.09
CA PHE A 344 -31.22 33.07 -12.53
C PHE A 344 -31.82 33.40 -13.91
N GLY A 345 -32.66 32.53 -14.47
CA GLY A 345 -33.14 32.65 -15.83
C GLY A 345 -34.51 33.32 -16.00
N ASP A 346 -34.64 34.18 -17.01
CA ASP A 346 -35.93 34.58 -17.61
C ASP A 346 -36.76 33.37 -18.06
N GLY A 347 -38.04 33.57 -18.41
CA GLY A 347 -38.93 32.47 -18.84
C GLY A 347 -38.34 31.54 -19.92
N VAL A 348 -37.61 32.11 -20.89
CA VAL A 348 -36.89 31.33 -21.92
C VAL A 348 -35.70 30.55 -21.33
N ASN A 349 -34.90 31.17 -20.46
CA ASN A 349 -33.77 30.51 -19.78
C ASN A 349 -34.25 29.40 -18.83
N ARG A 350 -35.42 29.55 -18.21
CA ARG A 350 -36.03 28.52 -17.38
C ARG A 350 -36.42 27.29 -18.22
N THR A 351 -37.04 27.48 -19.38
CA THR A 351 -37.34 26.39 -20.32
C THR A 351 -36.06 25.69 -20.78
N VAL A 352 -35.02 26.46 -21.12
CA VAL A 352 -33.71 25.91 -21.51
C VAL A 352 -33.06 25.13 -20.36
N GLY A 353 -33.13 25.65 -19.13
CA GLY A 353 -32.65 24.97 -17.93
C GLY A 353 -33.34 23.63 -17.66
N ILE A 354 -34.65 23.54 -17.87
CA ILE A 354 -35.40 22.26 -17.76
C ILE A 354 -34.91 21.25 -18.80
N VAL A 355 -34.68 21.69 -20.05
CA VAL A 355 -34.17 20.83 -21.11
C VAL A 355 -32.75 20.33 -20.79
N PHE A 356 -31.86 21.20 -20.30
CA PHE A 356 -30.52 20.81 -19.86
C PHE A 356 -30.54 19.85 -18.66
N PHE A 357 -31.46 20.04 -17.73
CA PHE A 357 -31.65 19.13 -16.59
C PHE A 357 -32.08 17.73 -17.07
N ALA A 358 -33.03 17.65 -18.01
CA ALA A 358 -33.47 16.37 -18.58
C ALA A 358 -32.34 15.66 -19.34
N ILE A 359 -31.54 16.40 -20.13
CA ILE A 359 -30.37 15.86 -20.83
C ILE A 359 -29.34 15.33 -19.83
N ALA A 360 -29.03 16.08 -18.76
CA ALA A 360 -28.10 15.63 -17.72
C ALA A 360 -28.60 14.33 -17.04
N PHE A 361 -29.90 14.23 -16.75
CA PHE A 361 -30.48 13.03 -16.14
C PHE A 361 -30.43 11.80 -17.05
N ILE A 362 -30.77 11.96 -18.34
CA ILE A 362 -30.66 10.89 -19.35
C ILE A 362 -29.20 10.44 -19.50
N PHE A 363 -28.26 11.38 -19.47
CA PHE A 363 -26.85 11.07 -19.61
C PHE A 363 -26.28 10.35 -18.38
N ALA A 364 -26.66 10.76 -17.17
CA ALA A 364 -26.29 10.08 -15.92
C ALA A 364 -26.79 8.63 -15.88
N THR A 365 -28.04 8.41 -16.28
CA THR A 365 -28.66 7.08 -16.32
C THR A 365 -28.02 6.19 -17.39
N TYR A 366 -27.69 6.74 -18.56
CA TYR A 366 -26.91 6.06 -19.60
C TYR A 366 -25.53 5.60 -19.08
N SER A 367 -24.78 6.50 -18.43
CA SER A 367 -23.46 6.19 -17.86
C SER A 367 -23.52 5.04 -16.84
N PHE A 368 -24.52 5.04 -15.96
CA PHE A 368 -24.71 3.97 -14.98
C PHE A 368 -25.07 2.63 -15.63
N GLY A 369 -25.98 2.63 -16.62
CA GLY A 369 -26.35 1.44 -17.37
C GLY A 369 -25.16 0.85 -18.14
N PHE A 370 -24.38 1.71 -18.79
CA PHE A 370 -23.18 1.32 -19.53
C PHE A 370 -22.09 0.73 -18.61
N PHE A 371 -21.88 1.33 -17.42
CA PHE A 371 -20.97 0.78 -16.42
C PHE A 371 -21.38 -0.65 -16.02
N ARG A 372 -22.66 -0.86 -15.69
CA ARG A 372 -23.17 -2.20 -15.30
C ARG A 372 -23.04 -3.21 -16.44
N TRP A 373 -23.36 -2.79 -17.67
CA TRP A 373 -23.23 -3.64 -18.85
C TRP A 373 -21.76 -4.04 -19.10
N ARG A 374 -20.82 -3.10 -18.94
CA ARG A 374 -19.38 -3.36 -19.09
C ARG A 374 -18.85 -4.27 -17.99
N VAL A 375 -19.27 -4.10 -16.73
CA VAL A 375 -18.91 -5.01 -15.63
C VAL A 375 -19.41 -6.44 -15.91
N TYR A 376 -20.67 -6.59 -16.32
CA TYR A 376 -21.23 -7.89 -16.70
C TYR A 376 -20.46 -8.55 -17.86
N ARG A 377 -20.01 -7.76 -18.84
CA ARG A 377 -19.26 -8.24 -20.00
C ARG A 377 -17.81 -8.60 -19.70
N ILE A 378 -17.13 -7.87 -18.82
CA ILE A 378 -15.75 -8.18 -18.38
C ILE A 378 -15.72 -9.51 -17.62
N LEU A 379 -16.75 -9.78 -16.81
CA LEU A 379 -16.89 -11.04 -16.08
C LEU A 379 -17.15 -12.23 -17.03
N ASN A 380 -17.87 -12.02 -18.13
CA ASN A 380 -18.37 -13.11 -18.98
C ASN A 380 -17.63 -13.31 -20.32
N LYS A 381 -16.90 -12.31 -20.86
CA LYS A 381 -16.24 -12.36 -22.18
C LYS A 381 -14.92 -11.55 -22.22
N PRO A 382 -13.77 -12.10 -21.78
CA PRO A 382 -12.53 -11.35 -21.60
C PRO A 382 -11.70 -11.03 -22.87
N HIS A 383 -12.08 -11.56 -24.04
CA HIS A 383 -11.25 -11.53 -25.26
C HIS A 383 -11.74 -10.53 -26.35
N LEU A 384 -12.70 -9.66 -26.04
CA LEU A 384 -13.25 -8.69 -27.00
C LEU A 384 -12.73 -7.27 -26.71
N ARG A 385 -12.36 -6.52 -27.76
CA ARG A 385 -11.88 -5.13 -27.66
C ARG A 385 -13.03 -4.22 -27.16
N PHE A 386 -12.76 -3.37 -26.17
CA PHE A 386 -13.78 -2.58 -25.46
C PHE A 386 -13.60 -1.08 -25.70
N ASP A 387 -13.96 -0.61 -26.89
CA ASP A 387 -13.92 0.82 -27.23
C ASP A 387 -15.31 1.45 -27.10
N ASP A 388 -15.42 2.52 -26.31
CA ASP A 388 -16.65 3.30 -26.14
C ASP A 388 -16.73 4.37 -27.23
N MET A 389 -17.28 3.99 -28.39
CA MET A 389 -17.47 4.88 -29.53
C MET A 389 -18.74 5.74 -29.41
N PHE A 390 -19.71 5.31 -28.60
CA PHE A 390 -21.06 5.89 -28.61
C PHE A 390 -21.26 6.99 -27.56
N GLY A 391 -20.57 6.94 -26.42
CA GLY A 391 -20.72 7.92 -25.34
C GLY A 391 -20.48 9.38 -25.78
N PRO A 392 -19.33 9.72 -26.39
CA PRO A 392 -19.04 11.09 -26.80
C PRO A 392 -19.97 11.60 -27.90
N VAL A 393 -20.33 10.72 -28.85
CA VAL A 393 -21.20 11.04 -29.98
C VAL A 393 -22.61 11.39 -29.50
N PHE A 394 -23.17 10.58 -28.59
CA PHE A 394 -24.49 10.82 -28.02
C PHE A 394 -24.57 12.15 -27.27
N LEU A 395 -23.54 12.47 -26.48
CA LEU A 395 -23.44 13.74 -25.76
C LEU A 395 -23.40 14.95 -26.71
N CYS A 396 -22.61 14.87 -27.79
CA CYS A 396 -22.50 15.96 -28.76
C CYS A 396 -23.82 16.24 -29.49
N VAL A 397 -24.56 15.19 -29.85
CA VAL A 397 -25.86 15.33 -30.52
C VAL A 397 -26.88 16.01 -29.60
N LEU A 398 -26.96 15.58 -28.34
CA LEU A 398 -27.90 16.17 -27.37
C LEU A 398 -27.58 17.64 -27.06
N LEU A 399 -26.29 17.98 -26.92
CA LEU A 399 -25.85 19.36 -26.69
C LEU A 399 -26.11 20.27 -27.89
N THR A 400 -25.84 19.78 -29.09
CA THR A 400 -26.11 20.52 -30.33
C THR A 400 -27.62 20.76 -30.47
N GLY A 401 -28.45 19.74 -30.20
CA GLY A 401 -29.90 19.89 -30.20
C GLY A 401 -30.39 20.92 -29.18
N SER A 402 -29.82 20.92 -27.96
CA SER A 402 -30.16 21.91 -26.92
C SER A 402 -29.78 23.34 -27.32
N LEU A 403 -28.63 23.53 -27.96
CA LEU A 403 -28.17 24.82 -28.47
C LEU A 403 -29.06 25.33 -29.61
N VAL A 404 -29.44 24.46 -30.55
CA VAL A 404 -30.37 24.82 -31.62
C VAL A 404 -31.74 25.20 -31.05
N LEU A 405 -32.23 24.45 -30.07
CA LEU A 405 -33.49 24.77 -29.39
C LEU A 405 -33.42 26.12 -28.67
N ASN A 406 -32.31 26.41 -27.98
CA ASN A 406 -32.07 27.71 -27.36
C ASN A 406 -32.13 28.84 -28.40
N PHE A 407 -31.48 28.66 -29.55
CA PHE A 407 -31.47 29.64 -30.64
C PHE A 407 -32.88 29.88 -31.21
N VAL A 408 -33.63 28.81 -31.49
CA VAL A 408 -35.00 28.89 -32.02
C VAL A 408 -35.95 29.57 -31.03
N LEU A 409 -35.87 29.24 -29.74
CA LEU A 409 -36.70 29.87 -28.71
C LEU A 409 -36.39 31.37 -28.56
N ARG A 410 -35.11 31.76 -28.67
CA ARG A 410 -34.69 33.17 -28.62
C ARG A 410 -35.07 33.95 -29.87
N PHE A 411 -35.03 33.30 -31.03
CA PHE A 411 -35.45 33.92 -32.30
C PHE A 411 -36.97 34.16 -32.33
N ASN A 412 -37.76 33.22 -31.82
CA ASN A 412 -39.23 33.32 -31.79
C ASN A 412 -39.77 34.19 -30.65
N THR A 413 -38.94 34.50 -29.65
CA THR A 413 -39.31 35.34 -28.50
C THR A 413 -38.30 36.49 -28.40
N PRO A 414 -38.36 37.49 -29.31
CA PRO A 414 -37.53 38.68 -29.17
C PRO A 414 -37.79 39.31 -27.81
N THR A 415 -36.72 39.67 -27.11
CA THR A 415 -36.77 40.37 -25.83
C THR A 415 -37.70 41.56 -25.97
N GLN A 416 -38.87 41.55 -25.33
CA GLN A 416 -39.65 42.76 -25.19
C GLN A 416 -38.79 43.75 -24.42
N SER A 417 -38.49 44.88 -25.02
CA SER A 417 -37.90 46.03 -24.36
C SER A 417 -38.92 46.61 -23.37
N ASN A 418 -39.17 45.89 -22.28
CA ASN A 418 -39.85 46.49 -21.14
C ASN A 418 -38.80 47.32 -20.43
N THR A 419 -38.77 48.58 -20.83
CA THR A 419 -38.08 49.68 -20.17
C THR A 419 -38.33 49.56 -18.66
N TYR A 420 -37.31 49.19 -17.89
CA TYR A 420 -37.40 49.11 -16.42
C TYR A 420 -37.59 50.48 -15.76
N LEU A 421 -37.54 51.57 -16.54
CA LEU A 421 -37.95 52.90 -16.16
C LEU A 421 -39.19 53.25 -16.98
N GLY A 422 -40.36 53.23 -16.35
CA GLY A 422 -41.62 53.66 -16.96
C GLY A 422 -41.62 55.15 -17.29
N VAL A 423 -40.88 55.56 -18.32
CA VAL A 423 -41.00 56.87 -18.95
C VAL A 423 -41.74 56.66 -20.27
N ASN A 424 -43.03 56.97 -20.24
CA ASN A 424 -43.81 57.21 -21.43
C ASN A 424 -43.13 58.35 -22.21
N SER A 425 -42.52 58.04 -23.35
CA SER A 425 -42.26 59.05 -24.37
C SER A 425 -43.53 59.25 -25.19
N THR A 426 -44.56 59.81 -24.55
CA THR A 426 -45.60 60.54 -25.29
C THR A 426 -45.16 61.99 -25.29
N ASP A 427 -44.41 62.37 -26.31
CA ASP A 427 -44.43 63.71 -26.87
C ASP A 427 -43.68 63.65 -28.20
N ASN A 428 -44.45 63.52 -29.27
CA ASN A 428 -44.17 64.13 -30.58
C ASN A 428 -45.34 63.81 -31.53
N SER A 429 -46.39 64.62 -31.43
CA SER A 429 -47.23 64.95 -32.58
C SER A 429 -47.53 66.45 -32.54
N LEU A 430 -46.97 67.14 -33.53
CA LEU A 430 -47.36 68.46 -34.03
C LEU A 430 -48.88 68.64 -34.12
#